data_AF-A0A3C0FK91-F1
#
_entry.id   AF-A0A3C0FK91-F1
#
_cell.length_a   1.000
_cell.length_b   1.000
_cell.length_c   1.000
_cell.angle_alpha   90.00
_cell.angle_beta   90.00
_cell.angle_gamma   90.00
#
_symmetry.space_group_name_H-M   'P 1'
#
loop_
_entity.id
_entity.type
_entity.pdbx_description
1 polymer ?
#
loop_
_entity_poly.entity_id
_entity_poly.type
_entity_poly.pdbx_seq_one_letter_code
_entity_poly.pdbx_strand_id
1 'polypeptide(L)' 'MPASKKAVVDINKLSLTFQTADGPVYALSDVDLTIEEGDFVSFIG' A
#
# COMPACT_ATOMS: atom_id res chain seq x y z
N MET A 1 -17.37 3.99 -24.26
CA MET A 1 -16.61 4.59 -23.14
C MET A 1 -16.11 3.42 -22.31
N PRO A 2 -14.79 3.16 -22.23
CA PRO A 2 -14.32 2.09 -21.35
C PRO A 2 -14.73 2.45 -19.92
N ALA A 3 -15.32 1.49 -19.22
CA ALA A 3 -15.72 1.68 -17.83
C ALA A 3 -14.49 2.09 -17.02
N SER A 4 -14.58 3.21 -16.30
CA SER A 4 -13.56 3.59 -15.33
C SER A 4 -13.47 2.47 -14.32
N LYS A 5 -12.38 1.70 -14.35
CA LYS A 5 -12.18 0.64 -13.37
C LYS A 5 -12.23 1.27 -11.98
N LYS A 6 -13.01 0.65 -11.10
CA LYS A 6 -13.19 1.15 -9.74
C LYS A 6 -11.95 0.78 -8.93
N ALA A 7 -11.27 1.78 -8.37
CA ALA A 7 -10.25 1.53 -7.35
C ALA A 7 -10.94 0.89 -6.15
N VAL A 8 -10.59 -0.36 -5.87
CA VAL A 8 -11.14 -1.14 -4.74
C VAL A 8 -10.24 -1.05 -3.52
N VAL A 9 -8.94 -0.85 -3.74
CA VAL A 9 -7.98 -0.48 -2.70
C VAL A 9 -7.27 0.78 -3.16
N ASP A 10 -7.24 1.78 -2.31
CA ASP A 10 -6.54 3.04 -2.57
C ASP A 10 -5.81 3.46 -1.28
N ILE A 11 -4.49 3.47 -1.34
CA ILE A 11 -3.59 3.78 -0.23
C ILE A 11 -2.70 4.92 -0.70
N ASN A 12 -2.63 5.98 0.11
CA ASN A 12 -1.78 7.13 -0.17
C ASN A 12 -0.85 7.38 1.01
N LYS A 13 0.45 7.48 0.74
CA LYS A 13 1.52 7.80 1.70
C LYS A 13 1.47 6.97 2.98
N LEU A 14 1.27 5.66 2.84
CA LEU A 14 1.27 4.74 3.98
C LEU A 14 2.69 4.62 4.55
N SER A 15 2.82 5.00 5.81
CA SER A 15 4.04 4.86 6.60
C SER A 15 3.72 4.08 7.86
N LEU A 16 4.52 3.04 8.13
CA LEU A 16 4.37 2.18 9.31
C LEU A 16 5.71 2.13 10.03
N THR A 17 5.71 2.58 11.28
CA THR A 17 6.90 2.59 12.12
C THR A 17 6.63 1.83 13.41
N PHE A 18 7.48 0.86 13.73
CA PHE A 18 7.46 0.15 14.99
C PHE A 18 8.48 0.76 15.95
N GLN A 19 8.03 1.15 17.14
CA GLN A 19 8.93 1.63 18.19
C GLN A 19 9.55 0.43 18.89
N THR A 20 10.88 0.33 18.91
CA THR A 20 11.62 -0.74 19.58
C THR A 20 12.62 -0.17 20.58
N ALA A 21 13.16 -1.01 21.46
CA ALA A 21 14.12 -0.59 22.48
C ALA A 21 15.40 0.04 21.88
N ASP A 22 15.80 -0.42 20.69
CA ASP A 22 17.04 0.02 20.01
C ASP A 22 16.80 1.16 19.00
N GLY A 23 15.55 1.60 18.86
CA GLY A 23 15.14 2.69 17.96
C GLY A 23 13.90 2.38 17.12
N PRO A 24 13.42 3.35 16.32
CA PRO A 24 12.27 3.14 15.45
C PRO A 24 12.64 2.29 14.23
N VAL A 25 11.84 1.26 13.95
CA VAL A 25 11.92 0.44 12.73
C VAL A 25 10.87 0.93 11.74
N TYR A 26 11.31 1.45 10.61
CA TYR A 26 10.44 1.89 9.52
C TYR A 26 10.09 0.70 8.63
N ALA A 27 8.93 0.08 8.86
CA ALA A 27 8.45 -1.07 8.10
C ALA A 27 7.85 -0.68 6.74
N LEU A 28 7.16 0.47 6.69
CA LEU A 28 6.67 1.07 5.45
C LEU A 28 6.99 2.57 5.51
N SER A 29 7.33 3.18 4.37
CA SER A 29 7.62 4.62 4.29
C SER A 29 7.10 5.16 2.97
N ASP A 30 6.13 6.08 3.06
CA ASP A 30 5.51 6.80 1.94
C ASP A 30 5.06 5.88 0.79
N VAL A 31 4.34 4.82 1.12
CA VAL A 31 3.85 3.85 0.13
C VAL A 31 2.51 4.30 -0.45
N ASP A 32 2.45 4.45 -1.77
CA ASP A 32 1.22 4.65 -2.54
C ASP A 32 0.85 3.33 -3.26
N LEU A 33 -0.39 2.87 -3.10
CA LEU A 33 -0.88 1.64 -3.75
C LEU A 33 -2.34 1.80 -4.15
N THR A 34 -2.62 1.67 -5.44
CA THR A 34 -3.98 1.58 -5.99
C THR A 34 -4.16 0.20 -6.61
N ILE A 35 -5.21 -0.50 -6.23
CA ILE A 35 -5.62 -1.79 -6.81
C ILE A 35 -7.01 -1.61 -7.40
N GLU A 36 -7.17 -1.97 -8.67
CA GLU A 36 -8.42 -1.88 -9.39
C GLU A 36 -9.23 -3.18 -9.30
N GLU A 37 -10.54 -3.07 -9.52
CA GLU A 37 -11.41 -4.24 -9.61
C GLU A 37 -10.93 -5.23 -10.69
N GLY A 38 -10.71 -6.48 -10.28
CA GLY A 38 -10.25 -7.57 -11.16
C GLY A 38 -8.73 -7.72 -11.25
N ASP A 39 -7.94 -6.86 -10.59
CA ASP A 39 -6.50 -7.00 -10.53
C ASP A 39 -6.09 -8.19 -9.65
N PHE A 40 -5.13 -8.97 -10.12
CA PHE A 40 -4.51 -10.04 -9.34
C PHE A 40 -3.15 -9.56 -8.81
N VAL A 41 -3.07 -9.33 -7.50
CA VAL A 41 -1.89 -8.76 -6.84
C VAL A 41 -1.23 -9.81 -5.95
N SER A 42 0.09 -9.93 -6.04
CA SER A 42 0.91 -10.75 -5.15
C SER A 42 1.99 -9.88 -4.52
N PHE A 43 2.09 -9.90 -3.20
CA PHE A 43 3.16 -9.24 -2.46
C PHE A 43 4.30 -10.24 -2.28
N ILE A 44 5.48 -9.88 -2.74
CA ILE A 44 6.71 -10.67 -2.58
C ILE A 44 7.71 -9.79 -1.84
N GLY A 45 8.22 -10.31 -0.72
CA GLY A 45 9.15 -9.62 0.18
C GLY A 45 9.50 -10.51 1.35
#